data_AF-A0A317C094-F1
#
_entry.id   AF-A0A317C094-F1
#
_cell.length_a   1.000
_cell.length_b   1.000
_cell.length_c   1.000
_cell.angle_alpha   90.00
_cell.angle_beta   90.00
_cell.angle_gamma   90.00
#
_symmetry.space_group_name_H-M   'P 1'
#
loop_
_entity.id
_entity.type
_entity.pdbx_description
1 polymer ?
#
loop_
_entity_poly.entity_id
_entity_poly.type
_entity_poly.pdbx_seq_one_letter_code
_entity_poly.pdbx_strand_id
1 'polypeptide(L)' 'MTLAHELGIFLRQTYEKQARFLLPKIGRYAHARQFKRMQKALKKIKNALGCVYRDLLRKITSDMNL' A
#
# COMPACT_ATOMS: atom_id res chain seq x y z
N MET A 1 7.86 5.35 -6.34
CA MET A 1 8.65 4.20 -6.81
C MET A 1 10.12 4.33 -6.45
N THR A 2 10.59 5.57 -6.21
CA THR A 2 12.00 5.93 -6.11
C THR A 2 12.72 5.12 -5.04
N LEU A 3 12.23 5.11 -3.81
CA LEU A 3 12.93 4.44 -2.72
C LEU A 3 13.11 2.92 -2.92
N ALA A 4 12.09 2.22 -3.41
CA ALA A 4 12.19 0.77 -3.63
C ALA A 4 13.14 0.45 -4.80
N HIS A 5 13.11 1.24 -5.88
CA HIS A 5 14.02 1.07 -7.01
C HIS A 5 15.46 1.46 -6.66
N GLU A 6 15.65 2.53 -5.91
CA GLU A 6 16.96 2.98 -5.41
C GLU A 6 17.61 1.94 -4.49
N LEU A 7 16.80 1.25 -3.69
CA LEU A 7 17.25 0.15 -2.83
C LEU A 7 17.40 -1.18 -3.57
N GLY A 8 17.19 -1.23 -4.90
CA GLY A 8 17.27 -2.47 -5.68
C GLY A 8 16.16 -3.49 -5.38
N ILE A 9 15.09 -3.08 -4.70
CA ILE A 9 13.99 -3.96 -4.28
C ILE A 9 12.95 -4.05 -5.40
N PHE A 10 12.94 -5.17 -6.11
CA PHE A 10 11.97 -5.45 -7.17
C PHE A 10 10.60 -5.86 -6.61
N LEU A 11 9.73 -4.91 -6.27
CA LEU A 11 8.35 -5.20 -5.83
C LEU A 11 7.53 -5.90 -6.92
N ARG A 12 6.85 -7.00 -6.58
CA ARG A 12 5.98 -7.72 -7.53
C ARG A 12 4.84 -6.86 -8.05
N GLN A 13 4.37 -5.92 -7.21
CA GLN A 13 3.30 -5.02 -7.55
C GLN A 13 3.42 -3.72 -6.77
N THR A 14 2.99 -2.64 -7.42
CA THR A 14 3.10 -1.28 -6.87
C THR A 14 1.72 -0.68 -6.67
N TYR A 15 1.43 -0.27 -5.43
CA TYR A 15 0.11 0.25 -5.05
C TYR A 15 0.02 1.77 -5.08
N GLU A 16 1.02 2.47 -5.62
CA GLU A 16 1.12 3.93 -5.59
C GLU A 16 -0.03 4.63 -6.32
N LYS A 17 -0.39 4.16 -7.52
CA LYS A 17 -1.55 4.69 -8.26
C LYS A 17 -2.82 4.56 -7.42
N GLN A 18 -3.03 3.39 -6.83
CA GLN A 18 -4.22 3.13 -6.02
C GLN A 18 -4.25 4.02 -4.76
N ALA A 19 -3.13 4.17 -4.06
CA ALA A 19 -3.01 5.05 -2.90
C ALA A 19 -3.25 6.52 -3.29
N ARG A 20 -2.64 6.99 -4.39
CA ARG A 20 -2.81 8.36 -4.91
C ARG A 20 -4.28 8.71 -5.14
N PHE A 21 -5.08 7.80 -5.67
CA PHE A 21 -6.51 8.05 -5.89
C PHE A 21 -7.37 7.86 -4.64
N LEU A 22 -6.96 7.02 -3.68
CA LEU A 22 -7.75 6.72 -2.47
C LEU A 22 -7.54 7.75 -1.36
N LEU A 23 -6.33 8.28 -1.19
CA LEU A 23 -5.99 9.22 -0.13
C LEU A 23 -6.87 10.49 -0.15
N PRO A 24 -7.06 11.20 -1.28
CA PRO A 24 -7.94 12.37 -1.31
C PRO A 24 -9.41 12.02 -1.05
N LYS A 25 -9.84 10.81 -1.45
CA LYS A 25 -11.23 10.35 -1.27
C LYS A 25 -11.55 10.14 0.20
N ILE A 26 -10.60 9.68 1.01
CA ILE A 26 -10.79 9.47 2.46
C ILE A 26 -11.17 10.80 3.13
N GLY A 27 -10.45 11.89 2.85
CA GLY A 27 -10.78 13.21 3.38
C GLY A 27 -12.16 13.70 2.93
N ARG A 28 -12.50 13.52 1.65
CA ARG A 28 -13.84 13.88 1.12
C ARG A 28 -14.96 13.08 1.79
N TYR A 29 -14.75 11.78 2.01
CA TYR A 29 -15.75 10.95 2.71
C TYR A 29 -15.89 11.35 4.17
N ALA A 30 -14.80 11.72 4.85
CA ALA A 30 -14.84 12.21 6.21
C ALA A 30 -15.65 13.52 6.30
N HIS A 31 -15.37 14.48 5.41
CA HIS A 31 -16.09 15.74 5.32
C HIS A 31 -17.59 15.54 5.08
N ALA A 32 -17.95 14.65 4.15
CA ALA A 32 -19.35 14.33 3.85
C ALA A 32 -20.03 13.38 4.87
N ARG A 33 -19.37 13.06 6.00
CA ARG A 33 -19.84 12.08 7.00
C ARG A 33 -20.15 10.69 6.43
N GLN A 34 -19.54 10.32 5.30
CA GLN A 34 -19.68 9.03 4.64
C GLN A 34 -18.73 7.98 5.23
N PHE A 35 -18.84 7.73 6.54
CA PHE A 35 -17.87 6.89 7.28
C PHE A 35 -17.76 5.46 6.75
N LYS A 36 -18.87 4.84 6.31
CA LYS A 36 -18.84 3.51 5.68
C LYS A 36 -17.97 3.46 4.41
N ARG A 37 -18.00 4.52 3.60
CA ARG A 37 -17.15 4.64 2.39
C ARG A 37 -15.70 4.94 2.75
N MET A 38 -15.49 5.78 3.76
CA MET A 38 -14.17 6.08 4.31
C MET A 38 -13.46 4.80 4.81
N GLN A 39 -14.13 4.01 5.65
CA GLN A 39 -13.60 2.75 6.18
C GLN A 39 -13.23 1.77 5.08
N LYS A 40 -14.03 1.65 4.01
CA LYS A 40 -13.71 0.82 2.85
C LYS A 40 -12.46 1.30 2.12
N ALA A 41 -12.28 2.61 1.95
CA ALA A 41 -11.09 3.18 1.33
C ALA A 41 -9.84 2.94 2.18
N LEU A 42 -9.94 3.16 3.50
CA LEU A 42 -8.86 2.87 4.45
C LEU A 42 -8.48 1.38 4.45
N LYS A 43 -9.47 0.47 4.43
CA LYS A 43 -9.23 -0.98 4.34
C LYS A 43 -8.44 -1.36 3.08
N LYS A 44 -8.72 -0.72 1.94
CA LYS A 44 -7.96 -0.94 0.70
C LYS A 44 -6.49 -0.53 0.84
N ILE A 45 -6.22 0.62 1.47
CA ILE A 45 -4.83 1.06 1.72
C ILE A 45 -4.13 0.12 2.70
N LYS A 46 -4.77 -0.27 3.80
CA LYS A 46 -4.22 -1.22 4.76
C LYS A 46 -3.88 -2.57 4.12
N ASN A 47 -4.77 -3.09 3.26
CA ASN A 47 -4.53 -4.34 2.54
C ASN A 47 -3.33 -4.22 1.59
N ALA A 48 -3.25 -3.12 0.83
CA ALA A 48 -2.12 -2.85 -0.06
C ALA A 48 -0.79 -2.81 0.73
N LEU A 49 -0.76 -2.11 1.85
CA LEU A 49 0.41 -2.07 2.74
C LEU A 49 0.80 -3.47 3.24
N GLY A 50 -0.16 -4.27 3.69
CA GLY A 50 0.10 -5.64 4.14
C GLY A 50 0.58 -6.57 3.02
N CYS A 51 0.19 -6.33 1.77
CA CYS A 51 0.75 -7.03 0.62
C CYS A 51 2.22 -6.66 0.39
N VAL A 52 2.55 -5.36 0.40
CA VAL A 52 3.94 -4.88 0.24
C VAL A 52 4.84 -5.37 1.37
N TYR A 53 4.39 -5.28 2.61
CA TYR A 53 5.13 -5.76 3.78
C TYR A 53 5.44 -7.26 3.69
N ARG A 54 4.44 -8.08 3.31
CA ARG A 54 4.66 -9.52 3.12
C ARG A 54 5.58 -9.83 1.93
N ASP A 55 5.52 -9.04 0.87
CA ASP A 55 6.42 -9.19 -0.29
C ASP A 55 7.88 -8.87 0.09
N LEU A 56 8.07 -7.82 0.90
CA LEU A 56 9.37 -7.48 1.48
C LEU A 56 9.89 -8.59 2.39
N LEU A 57 9.08 -9.05 3.36
CA LEU A 57 9.46 -10.13 4.26
C LEU A 57 9.86 -11.40 3.49
N ARG A 58 9.09 -11.79 2.46
CA ARG A 58 9.42 -12.96 1.65
C ARG A 58 10.77 -12.84 0.95
N LYS A 59 11.11 -11.66 0.42
CA LYS A 59 12.42 -11.44 -0.21
C LYS A 59 13.54 -11.48 0.80
N ILE A 60 13.39 -10.79 1.93
CA ILE A 60 14.37 -10.83 3.01
C ILE A 60 14.61 -12.28 3.46
N THR A 61 13.55 -13.04 3.70
CA THR A 61 13.68 -14.47 4.08
C THR A 61 14.29 -15.32 2.96
N SER A 62 13.95 -15.05 1.70
CA SER A 62 14.55 -15.76 0.55
C SER A 62 16.04 -15.44 0.40
N ASP A 63 16.45 -14.19 0.62
CA ASP A 63 17.84 -13.74 0.57
C ASP A 63 18.64 -14.24 1.79
N MET A 64 17.99 -14.44 2.94
CA MET A 64 18.60 -14.99 4.17
C MET A 64 18.76 -16.52 4.15
N ASN A 65 18.11 -17.22 3.22
CA ASN A 65 18.24 -18.67 3.05
C ASN A 65 19.38 -19.04 2.06
N LEU A 66 20.35 -18.14 1.86
CA LEU A 66 21.59 -18.37 1.11
C LEU A 66 22.75 -18.67 2.05
#